data_AF-A0A455U7J7-F1
#
_entry.id   AF-A0A455U7J7-F1
#
_cell.length_a   1.000
_cell.length_b   1.000
_cell.length_c   1.000
_cell.angle_alpha   90.00
_cell.angle_beta   90.00
_cell.angle_gamma   90.00
#
_symmetry.space_group_name_H-M   'P 1'
#
loop_
_entity.id
_entity.type
_entity.pdbx_description
1 polymer ?
#
loop_
_entity_poly.entity_id
_entity_poly.type
_entity_poly.pdbx_seq_one_letter_code
_entity_poly.pdbx_strand_id
1 'polypeptide(L)'
;MNTRVQVEHPVTEMVTGVDIVKEQLRIASGLPLSIRQEDVQLNGHAFECRINAEDSRTFMPSPWQSNVVSRTGWPRCSYGFTSLYRLHRTASLRLSDW
;
A
#
# COMPACT_ATOMS: atom_id res chain seq x y z
N MET A 1 14.57 -14.94 0.13
CA MET A 1 14.15 -14.50 -1.22
C MET A 1 12.68 -14.82 -1.38
N ASN A 2 11.83 -13.82 -1.62
CA ASN A 2 10.43 -14.05 -1.94
C ASN A 2 10.28 -13.91 -3.46
N THR A 3 9.82 -14.96 -4.14
CA THR A 3 9.83 -15.07 -5.61
C THR A 3 8.56 -14.53 -6.28
N ARG A 4 7.72 -13.81 -5.54
CA ARG A 4 6.43 -13.29 -5.97
C ARG A 4 6.21 -11.89 -5.43
N VAL A 5 5.27 -11.16 -6.04
CA VAL A 5 4.83 -9.87 -5.51
C VAL A 5 4.28 -10.06 -4.09
N GLN A 6 4.66 -9.15 -3.18
CA GLN A 6 4.25 -9.19 -1.78
C GLN A 6 3.11 -8.21 -1.54
N VAL A 7 2.33 -8.37 -0.47
CA VAL A 7 1.16 -7.52 -0.21
C VAL A 7 1.57 -6.06 -0.05
N GLU A 8 2.73 -5.81 0.55
CA GLU A 8 3.31 -4.50 0.84
C GLU A 8 3.92 -3.77 -0.38
N HIS A 9 3.88 -4.38 -1.58
CA HIS A 9 4.38 -3.74 -2.81
C HIS A 9 3.83 -2.31 -3.05
N PRO A 10 2.58 -1.94 -2.70
CA PRO A 10 2.05 -0.61 -2.95
C PRO A 10 2.84 0.49 -2.23
N VAL A 11 3.46 0.19 -1.08
CA VAL A 11 4.34 1.15 -0.38
C VAL A 11 5.51 1.54 -1.29
N THR A 12 6.14 0.55 -1.92
CA THR A 12 7.26 0.77 -2.84
C THR A 12 6.80 1.56 -4.06
N GLU A 13 5.66 1.19 -4.66
CA GLU A 13 5.10 1.91 -5.82
C GLU A 13 4.78 3.37 -5.48
N MET A 14 4.29 3.63 -4.26
CA MET A 14 4.02 4.99 -3.81
C MET A 14 5.29 5.80 -3.52
N VAL A 15 6.42 5.20 -3.23
CA VAL A 15 7.67 5.95 -3.01
C VAL A 15 8.46 6.12 -4.31
N THR A 16 8.49 5.10 -5.17
CA THR A 16 9.26 5.11 -6.42
C THR A 16 8.47 5.62 -7.62
N GLY A 17 7.14 5.55 -7.58
CA GLY A 17 6.27 5.84 -8.73
C GLY A 17 6.27 4.74 -9.81
N VAL A 18 6.93 3.60 -9.53
CA VAL A 18 7.00 2.45 -10.44
C VAL A 18 5.87 1.48 -10.13
N ASP A 19 5.10 1.10 -11.14
CA ASP A 19 4.05 0.07 -11.05
C ASP A 19 4.66 -1.33 -11.24
N ILE A 20 4.80 -2.07 -10.15
CA ILE A 20 5.47 -3.37 -10.11
C ILE A 20 4.61 -4.42 -10.82
N VAL A 21 3.29 -4.37 -10.66
CA VAL A 21 2.36 -5.32 -11.29
C VAL A 21 2.39 -5.16 -12.81
N LYS A 22 2.42 -3.92 -13.31
CA LYS A 22 2.55 -3.63 -14.73
C LYS A 22 3.88 -4.13 -15.30
N GLU A 23 4.99 -3.93 -14.60
CA GLU A 23 6.28 -4.47 -15.04
C GLU A 23 6.31 -6.01 -15.05
N GLN A 24 5.62 -6.67 -14.10
CA GLN A 24 5.45 -8.12 -14.13
C GLN A 24 4.69 -8.59 -15.37
N LEU A 25 3.62 -7.91 -15.76
CA LEU A 25 2.87 -8.23 -16.99
C LEU A 25 3.70 -8.00 -18.26
N ARG A 26 4.55 -6.96 -18.28
CA ARG A 26 5.46 -6.70 -19.40
C ARG A 26 6.50 -7.80 -19.55
N ILE A 27 7.15 -8.20 -18.46
CA ILE A 27 8.12 -9.30 -18.46
C ILE A 27 7.46 -10.62 -18.87
N ALA A 28 6.25 -10.88 -18.36
CA ALA A 28 5.48 -12.07 -18.74
C ALA A 28 5.13 -12.09 -20.25
N SER A 29 5.03 -10.92 -20.87
CA SER A 29 4.81 -10.76 -22.32
C SER A 29 6.11 -10.81 -23.14
N GLY A 30 7.26 -11.10 -22.52
CA GLY A 30 8.57 -11.13 -23.19
C GLY A 30 9.16 -9.75 -23.48
N LEU A 31 8.55 -8.67 -22.96
CA LEU A 31 9.07 -7.31 -23.12
C LEU A 31 10.14 -7.02 -22.06
N PRO A 32 11.13 -6.17 -22.37
CA PRO A 32 12.11 -5.74 -21.38
C PRO A 32 11.45 -4.83 -20.33
N LEU A 33 12.11 -4.74 -19.17
CA LEU A 33 11.81 -3.75 -18.13
C LEU A 33 11.74 -2.35 -18.75
N SER A 34 10.71 -1.59 -18.38
CA SER A 34 10.55 -0.23 -18.88
C SER A 34 11.46 0.79 -18.21
N ILE A 35 12.09 0.41 -17.08
CA ILE A 35 12.89 1.29 -16.22
C ILE A 35 14.32 0.78 -16.09
N ARG A 36 15.27 1.71 -15.89
CA ARG A 36 16.64 1.42 -15.50
C ARG A 36 16.85 1.74 -14.03
N GLN A 37 17.90 1.18 -13.44
CA GLN A 37 18.24 1.42 -12.03
C GLN A 37 18.45 2.91 -11.71
N GLU A 38 19.00 3.67 -12.66
CA GLU A 38 19.22 5.12 -12.54
C GLU A 38 17.93 5.95 -12.54
N ASP A 39 16.84 5.41 -13.08
CA ASP A 39 15.53 6.08 -13.12
C ASP A 39 14.78 5.96 -11.78
N VAL A 40 15.22 5.06 -10.90
CA VAL A 40 14.55 4.80 -9.61
C VAL A 40 14.93 5.87 -8.60
N GLN A 41 14.02 6.83 -8.39
CA GLN A 41 14.16 7.87 -7.38
C GLN A 41 13.16 7.69 -6.25
N LEU A 42 13.64 7.78 -5.00
CA LEU A 42 12.79 7.70 -3.82
C LEU A 42 12.16 9.07 -3.52
N ASN A 43 10.84 9.14 -3.56
CA ASN A 43 10.09 10.38 -3.38
C ASN A 43 9.14 10.31 -2.17
N GLY A 44 9.57 10.93 -1.07
CA GLY A 44 8.77 11.03 0.16
C GLY A 44 8.74 9.74 0.98
N HIS A 45 7.66 9.54 1.74
CA HIS A 45 7.46 8.36 2.56
C HIS A 45 6.06 7.80 2.33
N ALA A 46 5.93 6.47 2.40
CA ALA A 46 4.64 5.81 2.40
C ALA A 46 4.60 4.77 3.50
N PHE A 47 3.40 4.48 3.99
CA PHE A 47 3.15 3.42 4.95
C PHE A 47 1.85 2.69 4.61
N GLU A 48 1.82 1.40 4.88
CA GLU A 48 0.66 0.54 4.72
C GLU A 48 0.14 0.15 6.10
N CYS A 49 -1.19 0.18 6.25
CA CYS A 49 -1.87 -0.39 7.39
C CYS A 49 -2.83 -1.49 6.91
N ARG A 50 -2.74 -2.67 7.56
CA ARG A 50 -3.66 -3.79 7.34
C ARG A 50 -4.82 -3.66 8.30
N ILE A 51 -6.02 -3.52 7.76
CA ILE A 51 -7.25 -3.48 8.56
C ILE A 51 -7.81 -4.90 8.56
N ASN A 52 -7.74 -5.57 9.71
CA ASN A 52 -8.27 -6.92 9.88
C ASN A 52 -9.54 -6.90 10.74
N ALA A 53 -10.44 -7.85 10.50
CA ALA A 53 -11.56 -8.14 11.38
C ALA A 53 -11.09 -9.03 12.55
N GLU A 54 -10.13 -8.53 13.32
CA GLU A 54 -9.55 -9.21 14.48
C GLU A 54 -9.93 -8.43 15.75
N ASP A 55 -10.25 -9.15 16.82
CA ASP A 55 -10.47 -8.54 18.13
C ASP A 55 -9.15 -7.97 18.67
N SER A 56 -9.14 -6.72 19.10
CA SER A 56 -7.89 -6.01 19.47
C SER A 56 -7.22 -6.53 20.75
N ARG A 57 -7.92 -7.32 21.57
CA ARG A 57 -7.40 -7.88 22.82
C ARG A 57 -6.89 -9.31 22.63
N THR A 58 -7.58 -10.08 21.80
CA THR A 58 -7.32 -11.51 21.60
C THR A 58 -6.67 -11.83 20.26
N PHE A 59 -6.66 -10.88 19.32
CA PHE A 59 -6.20 -11.03 17.93
C PHE A 59 -6.83 -12.22 17.19
N MET A 60 -7.97 -12.70 17.68
CA MET A 60 -8.72 -13.77 17.03
C MET A 60 -9.57 -13.20 15.89
N PRO A 61 -9.66 -13.90 14.75
CA PRO A 61 -10.52 -13.48 13.66
C PRO A 61 -11.98 -13.57 14.11
N SER A 62 -12.72 -12.47 13.95
CA SER A 62 -14.15 -12.40 14.25
C SER A 62 -14.95 -12.38 12.94
N PRO A 63 -15.63 -13.47 12.55
CA PRO A 63 -16.29 -13.60 11.24
C PRO A 63 -17.66 -12.88 11.15
N TRP A 64 -17.88 -11.84 11.95
CA TRP A 64 -19.16 -11.13 11.97
C TRP A 64 -19.38 -10.29 10.70
N GLN A 65 -20.65 -10.16 10.28
CA GLN A 65 -21.05 -9.34 9.13
C GLN A 65 -20.90 -7.85 9.43
N SER A 66 -20.04 -7.16 8.68
CA SER A 66 -19.94 -5.70 8.72
C SER A 66 -21.05 -5.09 7.86
N ASN A 67 -22.06 -4.50 8.48
CA ASN A 67 -23.21 -3.91 7.78
C ASN A 67 -22.90 -2.55 7.11
N VAL A 68 -21.79 -1.90 7.48
CA VAL A 68 -21.40 -0.58 6.97
C VAL A 68 -19.87 -0.50 6.82
N VAL A 69 -19.40 -0.05 5.66
CA VAL A 69 -17.99 0.29 5.40
C VAL A 69 -17.92 1.74 4.92
N SER A 70 -17.52 2.65 5.80
CA SER A 70 -17.27 4.06 5.44
C SER A 70 -15.80 4.25 5.07
N ARG A 71 -15.54 4.79 3.88
CA ARG A 71 -14.19 5.18 3.45
C ARG A 71 -14.00 6.67 3.68
N THR A 72 -13.20 7.05 4.67
CA THR A 72 -12.82 8.45 4.90
C THR A 72 -11.70 8.84 3.94
N GLY A 73 -12.02 9.57 2.86
CA GLY A 73 -11.07 9.97 1.82
C GLY A 73 -10.02 10.99 2.30
N TRP A 74 -8.74 10.63 2.22
CA TRP A 74 -7.62 11.56 2.37
C TRP A 74 -6.94 11.81 1.01
N PRO A 75 -6.40 13.02 0.73
CA PRO A 75 -5.68 13.30 -0.51
C PRO A 75 -4.50 12.33 -0.66
N ARG A 76 -4.46 11.56 -1.76
CA ARG A 76 -3.46 10.51 -2.06
C ARG A 76 -3.51 9.26 -1.16
N CYS A 77 -4.67 8.97 -0.55
CA CYS A 77 -4.92 7.67 0.08
C CYS A 77 -5.51 6.69 -0.94
N SER A 78 -4.90 5.52 -1.08
CA SER A 78 -5.40 4.42 -1.91
C SER A 78 -6.02 3.35 -1.01
N TYR A 79 -7.26 2.93 -1.30
CA TYR A 79 -7.99 1.96 -0.48
C TYR A 79 -8.11 0.60 -1.19
N GLY A 80 -7.35 -0.40 -0.74
CA GLY A 80 -7.57 -1.82 -1.01
C GLY A 80 -8.11 -2.56 0.22
N PHE A 81 -7.91 -3.89 0.30
CA PHE A 81 -8.00 -4.62 1.58
C PHE A 81 -6.97 -4.11 2.61
N THR A 82 -5.98 -3.34 2.15
CA THR A 82 -5.02 -2.55 2.95
C THR A 82 -5.20 -1.07 2.64
N SER A 83 -4.99 -0.21 3.66
CA SER A 83 -5.02 1.24 3.48
C SER A 83 -3.59 1.77 3.34
N LEU A 84 -3.33 2.58 2.31
CA LEU A 84 -2.00 3.07 1.96
C LEU A 84 -1.97 4.59 1.87
N TYR A 85 -0.98 5.19 2.53
CA TYR A 85 -0.84 6.64 2.64
C TYR A 85 0.54 7.11 2.17
N ARG A 86 0.61 8.24 1.46
CA ARG A 86 1.86 8.93 1.10
C ARG A 86 1.98 10.24 1.88
N LEU A 87 3.05 10.36 2.66
CA LEU A 87 3.40 11.57 3.42
C LEU A 87 4.36 12.44 2.58
N HIS A 88 3.96 13.68 2.31
CA HIS A 88 4.89 14.74 1.92
C HIS A 88 5.44 15.43 3.18
N ARG A 89 6.70 15.88 3.13
CA ARG A 89 7.50 16.36 4.28
C ARG A 89 6.65 17.08 5.34
N THR A 90 6.79 16.61 6.59
CA THR A 90 6.18 17.14 7.82
C THR A 90 4.64 17.17 7.88
N ALA A 91 4.00 16.00 7.83
CA ALA A 91 2.67 15.85 8.41
C ALA A 91 2.81 15.18 9.79
N SER A 92 2.71 16.00 10.85
CA SER A 92 2.54 15.51 12.22
C SER A 92 1.15 14.87 12.31
N LEU A 93 1.11 13.53 12.26
CA LEU A 93 -0.11 12.77 12.50
C LEU A 93 -0.47 12.89 13.99
N ARG A 94 -1.35 13.83 14.33
CA ARG A 94 -2.00 13.85 15.66
C ARG A 94 -3.01 12.72 15.69
N LEU A 95 -2.73 11.71 16.51
CA LEU A 95 -3.58 10.53 16.77
C LEU A 95 -4.89 10.87 17.54
N SER A 96 -5.37 12.12 17.51
CA SER A 96 -6.48 12.57 18.35
C SER A 96 -7.87 12.56 17.69
N ASP A 97 -7.98 12.15 16.42
CA ASP A 97 -9.27 12.13 15.70
C ASP A 97 -9.71 10.69 15.36
N TRP A 98 -9.73 9.83 16.38
CA TRP A 98 -10.42 8.53 16.40
C TRP A 98 -11.59 8.56 17.37
#